data_AF-A0A6G3XHA7-F1
#
_entry.id   AF-A0A6G3XHA7-F1
#
_cell.length_a   1.000
_cell.length_b   1.000
_cell.length_c   1.000
_cell.angle_alpha   90.00
_cell.angle_beta   90.00
_cell.angle_gamma   90.00
#
_symmetry.space_group_name_H-M   'P 1'
#
loop_
_entity.id
_entity.type
_entity.pdbx_description
1 polymer ?
#
loop_
_entity_poly.entity_id
_entity_poly.type
_entity_poly.pdbx_seq_one_letter_code
_entity_poly.pdbx_strand_id
1 'polypeptide(L)' 'QVEQQNFETRKNVLKYDEVLNRQREVIYGERRRVLEGEDLQDQIRHFMDDTIDDYIRQETAEGFAEEWDLDRLWGAFKQL' A
#
# COMPACT_ATOMS: atom_id res chain seq x y z
N GLN A 1 9.17 36.70 -19.95
CA GLN A 1 7.92 36.16 -19.35
C GLN A 1 7.62 34.73 -19.81
N VAL A 2 7.59 34.44 -21.12
CA VAL A 2 7.32 33.08 -21.64
C VAL A 2 8.34 32.03 -21.18
N GLU A 3 9.64 32.36 -21.17
CA GLU A 3 10.67 31.44 -20.65
C GLU A 3 10.48 31.10 -19.17
N GLN A 4 10.05 32.08 -18.35
CA GLN A 4 9.81 31.87 -16.93
C GLN A 4 8.58 30.98 -16.70
N GLN A 5 7.51 31.15 -17.49
CA GLN A 5 6.39 30.20 -17.51
C GLN A 5 6.84 28.80 -17.93
N ASN A 6 7.61 28.68 -19.01
CA ASN A 6 8.11 27.39 -19.50
C ASN A 6 9.03 26.69 -18.48
N PHE A 7 9.78 27.45 -17.68
CA PHE A 7 10.61 26.94 -16.60
C PHE A 7 9.74 26.42 -15.44
N GLU A 8 8.77 27.22 -14.97
CA GLU A 8 7.87 26.80 -13.90
C GLU A 8 7.01 25.59 -14.27
N THR A 9 6.53 25.50 -15.51
CA THR A 9 5.82 24.31 -16.01
C THR A 9 6.70 23.07 -15.93
N ARG A 10 7.95 23.14 -16.40
CA ARG A 10 8.89 22.00 -16.34
C ARG A 10 9.21 21.61 -14.89
N LYS A 11 9.40 22.58 -14.01
CA LYS A 11 9.62 22.35 -12.59
C LYS A 11 8.45 21.63 -11.93
N ASN A 12 7.22 22.02 -12.26
CA ASN A 12 6.04 21.36 -11.74
C ASN A 12 5.91 19.94 -12.27
N VAL A 13 6.12 19.72 -13.57
CA VAL A 13 6.14 18.36 -14.15
C VAL A 13 7.18 17.48 -13.47
N LEU A 14 8.39 17.98 -13.25
CA LEU A 14 9.45 17.23 -12.57
C LEU A 14 9.04 16.83 -11.15
N LYS A 15 8.44 17.74 -10.37
CA LYS A 15 7.96 17.43 -9.01
C LYS A 15 6.94 16.31 -8.99
N TYR A 16 6.01 16.27 -9.94
CA TYR A 16 5.04 15.17 -10.02
C TYR A 16 5.72 13.87 -10.46
N ASP A 17 6.67 13.95 -11.38
CA ASP A 17 7.42 12.77 -11.84
C ASP A 17 8.30 12.19 -10.73
N GLU A 18 8.89 12.99 -9.84
CA GLU A 18 9.69 12.50 -8.71
C GLU A 18 8.91 11.53 -7.82
N VAL A 19 7.63 11.82 -7.53
CA VAL A 19 6.76 10.93 -6.74
C VAL A 19 6.49 9.64 -7.49
N LEU A 20 6.11 9.73 -8.77
CA LEU A 20 5.81 8.57 -9.61
C LEU A 20 7.04 7.71 -9.87
N ASN A 21 8.21 8.34 -10.02
CA ASN A 21 9.48 7.65 -10.22
C ASN A 21 9.82 6.82 -8.99
N ARG A 22 9.72 7.39 -7.78
CA ARG A 22 9.93 6.65 -6.54
C ARG A 22 8.98 5.47 -6.38
N GLN A 23 7.72 5.63 -6.75
CA GLN A 23 6.75 4.53 -6.74
C GLN A 23 7.13 3.44 -7.77
N ARG A 24 7.54 3.83 -8.99
CA ARG A 24 7.99 2.89 -10.03
C ARG A 24 9.22 2.10 -9.60
N GLU A 25 10.19 2.74 -8.96
CA GLU A 25 11.39 2.06 -8.45
C GLU A 25 11.03 0.93 -7.47
N VAL A 26 10.12 1.18 -6.53
CA VAL A 26 9.64 0.16 -5.59
C VAL A 26 8.92 -0.98 -6.33
N ILE A 27 7.94 -0.66 -7.17
CA ILE A 27 7.14 -1.68 -7.88
C ILE A 27 8.01 -2.51 -8.83
N TYR A 28 8.92 -1.89 -9.57
CA TYR A 28 9.80 -2.61 -10.50
C TYR A 28 10.86 -3.43 -9.78
N GLY A 29 11.30 -3.00 -8.59
CA GLY A 29 12.13 -3.81 -7.70
C GLY A 29 11.41 -5.09 -7.29
N GLU A 30 10.21 -4.98 -6.70
CA GLU A 30 9.44 -6.14 -6.25
C GLU A 30 9.09 -7.08 -7.40
N ARG A 31 8.68 -6.55 -8.56
CA ARG A 31 8.41 -7.37 -9.76
C ARG A 31 9.64 -8.15 -10.23
N ARG A 32 10.82 -7.55 -10.14
CA ARG A 32 12.07 -8.22 -10.54
C ARG A 32 12.36 -9.40 -9.61
N ARG A 33 12.23 -9.21 -8.30
CA ARG A 33 12.42 -10.27 -7.29
C ARG A 33 11.54 -11.49 -7.58
N VAL A 34 10.26 -11.25 -7.92
CA VAL A 34 9.33 -12.29 -8.36
C VAL A 34 9.81 -13.00 -9.63
N LEU A 35 10.20 -12.24 -10.66
CA LEU A 35 10.61 -12.79 -11.96
C LEU A 35 11.94 -13.57 -11.89
N GLU A 36 12.82 -13.19 -10.97
CA GLU A 36 14.10 -13.88 -10.71
C GLU A 36 13.91 -15.15 -9.86
N GLY A 37 12.69 -15.40 -9.38
CA GLY A 37 12.35 -16.60 -8.62
C GLY A 37 12.87 -16.56 -7.19
N GLU A 38 13.02 -15.38 -6.60
CA GLU A 38 13.32 -15.26 -5.17
C GLU A 38 12.25 -15.95 -4.32
N ASP A 39 12.67 -16.47 -3.17
CA ASP A 39 11.73 -16.97 -2.17
C ASP A 39 11.04 -15.78 -1.48
N LEU A 40 9.72 -15.68 -1.68
CA LEU A 40 8.88 -14.61 -1.13
C LEU A 40 7.96 -15.12 -0.02
N GLN A 41 8.16 -16.35 0.48
CA GLN A 41 7.27 -16.96 1.46
C GLN A 41 7.10 -16.09 2.72
N ASP A 42 8.21 -15.57 3.26
CA ASP A 42 8.17 -14.72 4.46
C ASP A 42 7.49 -13.38 4.17
N GLN A 43 7.71 -12.80 2.99
CA GLN A 43 7.08 -11.55 2.58
C GLN A 43 5.57 -11.71 2.42
N ILE A 44 5.12 -12.81 1.79
CA ILE A 44 3.70 -13.12 1.64
C ILE A 44 3.05 -13.35 3.00
N ARG A 45 3.72 -14.08 3.91
CA ARG A 45 3.21 -14.28 5.27
C ARG A 45 3.06 -12.94 6.00
N HIS A 46 4.05 -12.06 5.87
CA HIS A 46 3.95 -10.73 6.46
C HIS A 46 2.76 -9.93 5.92
N PHE A 47 2.52 -9.96 4.60
CA PHE A 47 1.34 -9.30 4.01
C PHE A 47 0.02 -9.90 4.50
N MET A 48 -0.04 -11.21 4.72
CA MET A 48 -1.20 -11.85 5.31
C MET A 48 -1.43 -11.39 6.75
N ASP A 49 -0.37 -11.39 7.57
CA ASP A 49 -0.43 -10.96 8.96
C ASP A 49 -0.88 -9.48 9.05
N ASP A 50 -0.30 -8.59 8.24
CA ASP A 50 -0.67 -7.18 8.18
C ASP A 50 -2.14 -6.99 7.76
N THR A 51 -2.59 -7.73 6.74
CA THR A 51 -3.98 -7.65 6.26
C THR A 51 -4.96 -8.09 7.35
N ILE A 52 -4.67 -9.18 8.05
CA ILE A 52 -5.51 -9.69 9.14
C ILE A 52 -5.53 -8.69 10.30
N ASP A 53 -4.38 -8.14 10.68
CA ASP A 53 -4.24 -7.13 11.73
C ASP A 53 -5.07 -5.89 11.42
N ASP A 54 -5.06 -5.41 10.16
CA ASP A 54 -5.82 -4.23 9.75
C ASP A 54 -7.34 -4.47 9.86
N TYR A 55 -7.83 -5.64 9.45
CA TYR A 55 -9.24 -6.01 9.64
C TYR A 55 -9.63 -6.10 11.12
N ILE A 56 -8.79 -6.71 11.95
CA ILE A 56 -9.04 -6.78 13.39
C ILE A 56 -9.09 -5.36 13.96
N ARG A 57 -8.10 -4.52 13.67
CA ARG A 57 -8.05 -3.13 14.15
C ARG A 57 -9.28 -2.35 13.72
N GLN A 58 -9.72 -2.50 12.47
CA GLN A 58 -10.89 -1.79 11.96
C GLN A 58 -12.16 -2.08 12.76
N GLU A 59 -12.37 -3.33 13.20
CA GLU A 59 -13.58 -3.75 13.92
C GLU A 59 -13.41 -3.78 15.46
N THR A 60 -12.20 -3.51 15.98
CA THR A 60 -11.88 -3.56 17.42
C THR A 60 -11.24 -2.28 17.98
N ALA A 61 -11.07 -1.23 17.16
CA ALA A 61 -10.38 0.01 17.56
C ALA A 61 -11.09 0.83 18.64
N GLU A 62 -12.42 0.72 18.73
CA GLU A 62 -13.25 1.53 19.61
C GLU A 62 -14.19 0.65 20.45
N GLY A 63 -14.66 1.18 21.57
CA GLY A 63 -15.58 0.49 22.47
C GLY A 63 -14.92 -0.56 23.37
N PHE A 64 -15.75 -1.23 24.15
CA PHE A 64 -15.33 -2.39 24.94
C PHE A 64 -15.43 -3.68 24.11
N ALA A 65 -14.79 -4.75 24.55
CA ALA A 65 -14.76 -6.01 23.82
C ALA A 65 -16.16 -6.59 23.55
N GLU A 66 -17.12 -6.28 24.43
CA GLU A 66 -18.52 -6.68 24.30
C GLU A 66 -19.28 -5.93 23.21
N GLU A 67 -18.73 -4.81 22.71
CA GLU A 67 -19.34 -3.94 21.71
C GLU A 67 -18.77 -4.17 20.30
N TRP A 68 -17.75 -5.01 20.16
CA TRP A 68 -17.12 -5.31 18.87
C TRP A 68 -18.07 -6.06 17.92
N ASP A 69 -18.06 -5.64 16.65
CA ASP A 69 -18.84 -6.28 15.59
C ASP A 69 -18.09 -7.47 14.99
N LEU A 70 -18.09 -8.58 15.73
CA LEU A 70 -17.41 -9.82 15.32
C LEU A 70 -18.06 -10.49 14.10
N ASP A 71 -19.35 -10.27 13.88
CA ASP A 71 -20.05 -10.79 12.70
C ASP A 71 -19.55 -10.10 11.43
N ARG A 72 -19.32 -8.79 11.49
CA ARG A 72 -18.70 -8.04 10.40
C ARG A 72 -17.25 -8.45 10.16
N LEU A 73 -16.45 -8.65 11.22
CA LEU A 73 -15.08 -9.16 11.10
C LEU A 73 -15.05 -10.53 10.40
N TRP A 74 -15.90 -11.47 10.82
CA TRP A 74 -15.99 -12.79 10.17
C TRP A 74 -16.53 -12.70 8.75
N GLY A 75 -17.43 -11.76 8.47
CA GLY A 75 -17.88 -11.45 7.12
C GLY A 75 -16.74 -11.02 6.20
N ALA A 76 -15.85 -10.16 6.69
CA ALA A 76 -14.68 -9.71 5.95
C ALA A 76 -13.68 -10.84 5.67
N PHE A 77 -13.37 -11.67 6.67
CA PHE A 77 -12.45 -12.80 6.49
C PHE A 77 -12.95 -13.86 5.49
N LYS A 78 -14.27 -14.02 5.30
CA LYS A 78 -14.82 -14.93 4.27
C LYS A 78 -14.62 -14.45 2.84
N GLN A 79 -14.24 -13.19 2.64
CA GLN A 79 -14.00 -12.59 1.32
C GLN A 79 -12.53 -12.62 0.91
N LEU A 80 -11.62 -12.97 1.84
CA LEU A 80 -10.21 -13.26 1.57
C LEU A 80 -10.05 -14.66 0.95
#